data_AF-A0A9D3TGD4-F1
#
_entry.id   AF-A0A9D3TGD4-F1
#
_cell.length_a   1.000
_cell.length_b   1.000
_cell.length_c   1.000
_cell.angle_alpha   90.00
_cell.angle_beta   90.00
_cell.angle_gamma   90.00
#
_symmetry.space_group_name_H-M   'P 1'
#
loop_
_entity.id
_entity.type
_entity.pdbx_description
1 polymer ?
#
loop_
_entity_poly.entity_id
_entity_poly.type
_entity_poly.pdbx_seq_one_letter_code
_entity_poly.pdbx_strand_id
1 'polypeptide(L)'
;MLVYCSTQRMGVRNQRKGMISSISESYVYHMSPPCLARESPDELIRPRKLINPVLESPSHRKLHGELLLSHRRGLLPGGKPELQRVLEQRRLEQDREQERARRPPSDLEQELHKRKQRLLEYEREETRLRLDRENIPEFVRVKDNLRHIQVAGK
;
A
#
# COMPACT_ATOMS: atom_id res chain seq x y z
N MET A 1 -32.49 7.05 -7.06
CA MET A 1 -31.69 6.57 -8.20
C MET A 1 -30.23 6.48 -7.76
N LEU A 2 -29.86 5.39 -7.08
CA LEU A 2 -28.46 5.15 -6.69
C LEU A 2 -27.82 4.30 -7.76
N VAL A 3 -26.93 4.91 -8.54
CA VAL A 3 -26.20 4.24 -9.62
C VAL A 3 -25.16 3.32 -8.97
N TYR A 4 -25.40 2.02 -9.01
CA TYR A 4 -24.40 1.00 -8.67
C TYR A 4 -23.22 1.14 -9.64
N CYS A 5 -22.09 1.69 -9.18
CA CYS A 5 -20.85 1.62 -9.93
C CYS A 5 -20.22 0.24 -9.69
N SER A 6 -20.64 -0.75 -10.49
CA SER A 6 -20.03 -2.08 -10.51
C SER A 6 -18.62 -1.98 -11.08
N THR A 7 -17.61 -1.94 -10.23
CA THR A 7 -16.21 -2.00 -10.67
C THR A 7 -15.90 -3.42 -11.13
N GLN A 8 -15.99 -3.64 -12.44
CA GLN A 8 -15.62 -4.90 -13.09
C GLN A 8 -14.12 -5.12 -12.91
N ARG A 9 -13.74 -6.01 -11.97
CA ARG A 9 -12.36 -6.48 -11.81
C ARG A 9 -11.98 -7.25 -13.08
N MET A 10 -11.33 -6.57 -14.02
CA MET A 10 -10.58 -7.23 -15.08
C MET A 10 -9.41 -7.96 -14.44
N GLY A 11 -9.58 -9.26 -14.23
CA GLY A 11 -8.51 -10.14 -13.79
C GLY A 11 -7.40 -10.12 -14.82
N VAL A 12 -6.31 -9.40 -14.53
CA VAL A 12 -5.09 -9.48 -15.33
C VAL A 12 -4.50 -10.87 -15.07
N ARG A 13 -4.82 -11.78 -15.99
CA ARG A 13 -4.24 -13.12 -16.05
C ARG A 13 -2.75 -12.92 -16.33
N ASN A 14 -1.92 -12.97 -15.28
CA ASN A 14 -0.47 -12.92 -15.41
C ASN A 14 -0.01 -14.19 -16.15
N GLN A 15 0.05 -14.11 -17.47
CA GLN A 15 0.74 -15.08 -18.31
C GLN A 15 2.25 -14.86 -18.17
N ARG A 16 2.80 -15.20 -17.01
CA ARG A 16 4.22 -15.53 -16.90
C ARG A 16 4.34 -17.05 -16.79
N LYS A 17 3.87 -17.74 -17.83
CA LYS A 17 4.26 -19.12 -18.09
C LYS A 17 5.25 -19.09 -19.24
N GLY A 18 6.45 -19.62 -19.00
CA GLY A 18 7.17 -20.30 -20.08
C GLY A 18 8.49 -19.72 -20.59
N MET A 19 9.30 -19.02 -19.79
CA MET A 19 10.71 -18.78 -20.20
C MET A 19 11.77 -19.41 -19.31
N ILE A 20 11.44 -19.83 -18.08
CA ILE A 20 12.43 -20.44 -17.18
C ILE A 20 12.36 -21.98 -17.24
N SER A 21 11.21 -22.57 -17.62
CA SER A 21 11.08 -24.02 -17.78
C SER A 21 11.84 -24.57 -18.98
N SER A 22 11.97 -23.80 -20.07
CA SER A 22 12.70 -24.21 -21.28
C SER A 22 14.21 -24.33 -21.06
N ILE A 23 14.78 -23.64 -20.06
CA ILE A 23 16.20 -23.80 -19.70
C ILE A 23 16.44 -25.17 -19.05
N SER A 24 15.46 -25.69 -18.29
CA SER A 24 15.62 -26.98 -17.60
C SER A 24 15.62 -28.19 -18.54
N GLU A 25 14.95 -28.10 -19.69
CA GLU A 25 14.96 -29.18 -20.70
C GLU A 25 16.21 -29.15 -21.60
N SER A 26 16.84 -27.98 -21.78
CA SER A 26 18.07 -27.88 -22.58
C SER A 26 19.33 -28.39 -21.86
N TYR A 27 19.30 -28.56 -20.54
CA TYR A 27 20.47 -28.98 -19.75
C TYR A 27 20.52 -30.48 -19.44
N VAL A 28 19.63 -31.25 -20.07
CA VAL A 28 19.60 -32.70 -20.00
C VAL A 28 19.95 -33.25 -21.37
N TYR A 29 21.16 -33.01 -21.91
CA TYR A 29 21.81 -33.91 -22.89
C TYR A 29 23.25 -33.47 -23.13
N HIS A 30 24.12 -34.46 -23.35
CA HIS A 30 25.58 -34.42 -23.51
C HIS A 30 26.43 -34.21 -22.25
N MET A 31 26.39 -35.20 -21.35
CA MET A 31 27.64 -35.63 -20.71
C MET A 31 28.44 -36.46 -21.73
N SER A 32 29.04 -35.79 -22.71
CA SER A 32 30.10 -36.41 -23.52
C SER A 32 31.36 -36.47 -22.66
N PRO A 33 32.03 -37.62 -22.56
CA PRO A 33 33.32 -37.74 -21.89
C PRO A 33 34.32 -36.75 -22.51
N PRO A 34 35.28 -36.18 -21.74
CA PRO A 34 36.36 -35.41 -22.33
C PRO A 34 37.11 -36.34 -23.27
N CYS A 35 37.14 -36.01 -24.56
CA CYS A 35 37.87 -36.78 -25.56
C CYS A 35 39.36 -36.74 -25.19
N LEU A 36 39.85 -37.82 -24.58
CA LEU A 36 41.29 -38.04 -24.43
C LEU A 36 41.88 -38.11 -25.85
N ALA A 37 42.78 -37.19 -26.14
CA ALA A 37 43.40 -37.03 -27.44
C ALA A 37 44.11 -38.33 -27.85
N ARG A 38 43.56 -39.00 -28.86
CA ARG A 38 44.29 -39.99 -29.64
C ARG A 38 45.02 -39.22 -30.73
N GLU A 39 46.31 -39.01 -30.51
CA GLU A 39 47.23 -38.45 -31.50
C GLU A 39 47.26 -39.39 -32.73
N SER A 40 46.81 -38.90 -33.88
CA SER A 40 47.07 -39.48 -35.19
C SER A 40 47.47 -38.33 -36.14
N PRO A 41 48.59 -38.44 -36.86
CA PRO A 41 49.13 -37.35 -37.66
C PRO A 41 48.41 -37.33 -39.01
N ASP A 42 47.43 -36.45 -39.14
CA ASP A 42 47.00 -35.94 -40.45
C ASP A 42 46.56 -34.49 -40.27
N GLU A 43 47.33 -33.61 -40.90
CA GLU A 43 47.31 -32.17 -40.76
C GLU A 43 46.05 -31.55 -41.38
N LEU A 44 45.04 -31.31 -40.56
CA LEU A 44 44.14 -30.17 -40.71
C LEU A 44 43.99 -29.52 -39.35
N ILE A 45 44.25 -28.20 -39.25
CA ILE A 45 43.98 -27.42 -38.03
C ILE A 45 42.46 -27.38 -37.84
N ARG A 46 41.92 -28.41 -37.19
CA ARG A 46 40.52 -28.42 -36.75
C ARG A 46 40.39 -27.37 -35.66
N PRO A 47 39.42 -26.45 -35.73
CA PRO A 47 39.17 -25.54 -34.62
C PRO A 47 38.89 -26.38 -33.37
N ARG A 48 39.80 -26.30 -32.39
CA ARG A 48 39.61 -26.94 -31.10
C ARG A 48 38.45 -26.24 -30.41
N LYS A 49 37.45 -27.01 -29.96
CA LYS A 49 36.39 -26.45 -29.12
C LYS A 49 37.06 -25.93 -27.86
N LEU A 50 36.97 -24.62 -27.64
CA LEU A 50 37.47 -23.99 -26.43
C LEU A 50 36.74 -24.61 -25.24
N ILE A 51 37.52 -25.04 -24.25
CA ILE A 51 37.00 -25.63 -23.03
C ILE A 51 36.29 -24.54 -22.25
N ASN A 52 35.03 -24.78 -21.88
CA ASN A 52 34.27 -23.83 -21.09
C ASN A 52 34.63 -24.02 -19.60
N PRO A 53 35.37 -23.09 -18.97
CA PRO A 53 35.83 -23.25 -17.59
C PRO A 53 34.68 -23.37 -16.58
N VAL A 54 33.50 -22.85 -16.92
CA VAL A 54 32.26 -22.93 -16.11
C VAL A 54 31.71 -24.36 -16.11
N LEU A 55 31.87 -25.11 -17.20
CA LEU A 55 31.39 -26.48 -17.32
C LEU A 55 32.37 -27.51 -16.76
N GLU A 56 33.68 -27.22 -16.83
CA GLU A 56 34.69 -28.10 -16.25
C GLU A 56 34.62 -28.13 -14.73
N SER A 57 34.44 -26.97 -14.08
CA SER A 57 34.42 -26.87 -12.62
C SER A 57 33.14 -27.50 -12.03
N PRO A 58 33.23 -28.65 -11.33
CA PRO A 58 32.05 -29.28 -10.73
C PRO A 58 31.46 -28.43 -9.60
N SER A 59 32.31 -27.71 -8.88
CA SER A 59 31.92 -26.78 -7.82
C SER A 59 31.03 -25.65 -8.36
N HIS A 60 31.42 -25.07 -9.51
CA HIS A 60 30.65 -24.00 -10.13
C HIS A 60 29.27 -24.48 -10.62
N ARG A 61 29.21 -25.66 -11.24
CA ARG A 61 27.95 -26.27 -11.65
C ARG A 61 27.02 -26.57 -10.47
N LYS A 62 27.58 -27.09 -9.38
CA LYS A 62 26.84 -27.38 -8.14
C LYS A 62 26.24 -26.11 -7.54
N LEU A 63 27.06 -25.06 -7.41
CA LEU A 63 26.60 -23.75 -6.93
C LEU A 63 25.48 -23.17 -7.80
N HIS A 64 25.62 -23.23 -9.13
CA HIS A 64 24.59 -22.77 -10.06
C HIS A 64 23.25 -23.52 -9.84
N GLY A 65 23.31 -24.84 -9.67
CA GLY A 65 22.15 -25.66 -9.34
C GLY A 65 21.50 -25.27 -8.00
N GLU A 66 22.30 -25.07 -6.96
CA GLU A 66 21.82 -24.65 -5.63
C GLU A 66 21.14 -23.27 -5.66
N LEU A 67 21.70 -22.30 -6.40
CA LEU A 67 21.11 -20.97 -6.57
C LEU A 67 19.75 -21.02 -7.27
N LEU A 68 19.64 -21.79 -8.36
CA LEU A 68 18.37 -21.98 -9.08
C LEU A 68 17.31 -22.67 -8.21
N LEU A 69 17.70 -23.69 -7.45
CA LEU A 69 16.81 -24.38 -6.52
C LEU A 69 16.34 -23.43 -5.40
N SER A 70 17.24 -22.61 -4.86
CA SER A 70 16.92 -21.63 -3.83
C SER A 70 15.97 -20.55 -4.34
N HIS A 71 16.14 -20.09 -5.58
CA HIS A 71 15.23 -19.15 -6.23
C HIS A 71 13.85 -19.77 -6.48
N ARG A 72 13.80 -20.98 -7.05
CA ARG A 72 12.55 -21.71 -7.31
C ARG A 72 11.77 -22.01 -6.02
N ARG A 73 12.48 -22.30 -4.92
CA ARG A 73 11.89 -22.56 -3.61
C ARG A 73 11.62 -21.29 -2.80
N GLY A 74 11.99 -20.11 -3.31
CA GLY A 74 11.81 -18.84 -2.61
C GLY A 74 12.62 -18.72 -1.32
N LEU A 75 13.71 -19.49 -1.18
CA LEU A 75 14.59 -19.51 0.00
C LEU A 75 15.67 -18.41 -0.05
N LEU A 76 15.82 -17.72 -1.19
CA LEU A 76 16.73 -16.59 -1.29
C LEU A 76 16.20 -15.40 -0.47
N PRO A 77 17.06 -14.65 0.24
CA PRO A 77 16.66 -13.49 1.04
C PRO A 77 16.18 -12.25 0.24
N GLY A 78 15.69 -12.45 -0.99
CA GLY A 78 14.94 -11.49 -1.79
C GLY A 78 13.47 -11.92 -1.86
N GLY A 79 12.77 -11.82 -0.71
CA GLY A 79 11.36 -12.20 -0.60
C GLY A 79 10.48 -11.36 -1.51
N LYS A 80 9.86 -12.00 -2.51
CA LYS A 80 8.93 -11.44 -3.51
C LYS A 80 9.53 -10.29 -4.33
N PRO A 81 9.38 -10.28 -5.67
CA PRO A 81 9.78 -9.12 -6.45
C PRO A 81 9.05 -7.87 -5.91
N GLU A 82 9.71 -6.71 -5.94
CA GLU A 82 9.18 -5.44 -5.41
C GLU A 82 7.70 -5.20 -5.77
N LEU A 83 7.34 -5.46 -7.03
CA LEU A 83 5.96 -5.35 -7.50
C LEU A 83 4.96 -6.22 -6.69
N GLN A 84 5.32 -7.46 -6.38
CA GLN A 84 4.45 -8.34 -5.61
C GLN A 84 4.31 -7.86 -4.16
N ARG A 85 5.38 -7.35 -3.54
CA ARG A 85 5.33 -6.74 -2.21
C ARG A 85 4.39 -5.54 -2.19
N VAL A 86 4.52 -4.65 -3.18
CA VAL A 86 3.67 -3.45 -3.30
C VAL A 86 2.20 -3.82 -3.51
N LEU A 87 1.90 -4.83 -4.34
CA LEU A 87 0.52 -5.29 -4.55
C LEU A 87 -0.10 -5.89 -3.30
N GLU A 88 0.66 -6.69 -2.54
CA GLU A 88 0.20 -7.27 -1.28
C GLU A 88 0.01 -6.20 -0.21
N GLN A 89 0.95 -5.26 -0.09
CA GLN A 89 0.83 -4.10 0.80
C GLN A 89 -0.44 -3.30 0.47
N ARG A 90 -0.65 -2.95 -0.80
CA ARG A 90 -1.84 -2.22 -1.26
C ARG A 90 -3.12 -2.97 -0.93
N ARG A 91 -3.14 -4.30 -1.10
CA ARG A 91 -4.30 -5.13 -0.76
C ARG A 91 -4.61 -5.06 0.73
N LEU A 92 -3.60 -5.19 1.59
CA LEU A 92 -3.77 -5.11 3.05
C LEU A 92 -4.21 -3.73 3.51
N GLU A 93 -3.69 -2.66 2.90
CA GLU A 93 -4.11 -1.29 3.18
C GLU A 93 -5.59 -1.06 2.81
N GLN A 94 -6.00 -1.51 1.62
CA GLN A 94 -7.41 -1.44 1.19
C GLN A 94 -8.34 -2.21 2.13
N ASP A 95 -7.96 -3.44 2.53
CA ASP A 95 -8.77 -4.25 3.44
C ASP A 95 -8.89 -3.56 4.82
N ARG A 96 -7.79 -2.98 5.33
CA ARG A 96 -7.78 -2.20 6.58
C ARG A 96 -8.62 -0.93 6.49
N GLU A 97 -8.58 -0.21 5.38
CA GLU A 97 -9.40 0.98 5.16
C GLU A 97 -10.88 0.64 5.07
N GLN A 98 -11.24 -0.44 4.35
CA GLN A 98 -12.62 -0.92 4.30
C GLN A 98 -13.12 -1.33 5.69
N GLU A 99 -12.28 -2.00 6.48
CA GLU A 99 -12.63 -2.35 7.84
C GLU A 99 -12.83 -1.11 8.71
N ARG A 100 -11.92 -0.13 8.65
CA ARG A 100 -12.05 1.15 9.37
C ARG A 100 -13.29 1.93 8.95
N ALA A 101 -13.63 1.97 7.66
CA ALA A 101 -14.80 2.66 7.16
C ALA A 101 -16.12 1.99 7.59
N ARG A 102 -16.10 0.67 7.84
CA ARG A 102 -17.25 -0.08 8.36
C ARG A 102 -17.35 -0.03 9.88
N ARG A 103 -16.26 0.31 10.58
CA ARG A 103 -16.27 0.40 12.04
C ARG A 103 -17.13 1.60 12.46
N PRO A 104 -17.99 1.43 13.48
CA PRO A 104 -18.69 2.56 14.06
C PRO A 104 -17.68 3.53 14.70
N PRO A 105 -18.06 4.81 14.87
CA PRO A 105 -17.21 5.79 15.54
C PRO A 105 -16.82 5.31 16.93
N SER A 106 -15.55 5.49 17.28
CA SER A 106 -15.01 5.17 18.60
C SER A 106 -15.72 5.99 19.68
N ASP A 107 -15.78 5.47 20.91
CA ASP A 107 -16.35 6.18 22.06
C ASP A 107 -15.76 7.60 22.21
N LEU A 108 -14.44 7.73 21.98
CA LEU A 108 -13.77 9.03 21.98
C LEU A 108 -14.28 9.96 20.86
N GLU A 109 -14.47 9.43 19.65
CA GLU A 109 -14.99 10.20 18.52
C GLU A 109 -16.44 10.65 18.77
N GLN A 110 -17.24 9.80 19.41
CA GLN A 110 -18.60 10.14 19.82
C GLN A 110 -18.61 11.25 20.87
N GLU A 111 -17.75 11.18 21.90
CA GLU A 111 -17.65 12.24 22.90
C GLU A 111 -17.15 13.56 22.31
N LEU A 112 -16.18 13.53 21.39
CA LEU A 112 -15.78 14.72 20.64
C LEU A 112 -16.93 15.32 19.83
N HIS A 113 -17.74 14.47 19.18
CA HIS A 113 -18.92 14.92 18.44
C HIS A 113 -19.94 15.60 19.35
N LYS A 114 -20.28 14.98 20.49
CA LYS A 114 -21.17 15.55 21.50
C LYS A 114 -20.66 16.88 22.02
N ARG A 115 -19.36 16.97 22.34
CA ARG A 115 -18.75 18.22 22.83
C ARG A 115 -18.80 19.32 21.77
N LYS A 116 -18.56 18.99 20.50
CA LYS A 116 -18.70 19.94 19.39
C LYS A 116 -20.15 20.43 19.25
N GLN A 117 -21.14 19.54 19.34
CA GLN A 117 -22.56 19.91 19.28
C GLN A 117 -22.92 20.89 20.41
N ARG A 118 -22.53 20.60 21.65
CA ARG A 118 -22.76 21.50 22.79
C ARG A 118 -22.14 22.89 22.57
N LEU A 119 -20.91 22.95 22.07
CA LEU A 119 -20.25 24.22 21.78
C LEU A 119 -21.01 25.03 20.72
N LEU A 120 -21.48 24.40 19.64
CA LEU A 120 -22.27 25.05 18.61
C LEU A 120 -23.63 25.55 19.14
N GLU A 121 -24.24 24.83 20.08
CA GLU A 121 -25.45 25.27 20.77
C GLU A 121 -25.19 26.52 21.62
N TYR A 122 -24.12 26.52 22.42
CA TYR A 122 -23.71 27.69 23.20
C TYR A 122 -23.42 28.92 22.33
N GLU A 123 -22.70 28.76 21.22
CA GLU A 123 -22.42 29.86 20.28
C GLU A 123 -23.71 30.45 19.70
N ARG A 124 -24.68 29.60 19.38
CA ARG A 124 -26.00 30.02 18.88
C ARG A 124 -26.79 30.74 19.96
N GLU A 125 -26.83 30.21 21.18
CA GLU A 125 -27.51 30.83 22.32
C GLU A 125 -26.89 32.19 22.65
N GLU A 126 -25.57 32.30 22.67
CA GLU A 126 -24.88 33.57 22.89
C GLU A 126 -25.26 34.60 21.82
N THR A 127 -25.30 34.18 20.55
CA THR A 127 -25.73 35.04 19.44
C THR A 127 -27.18 35.49 19.63
N ARG A 128 -28.09 34.58 20.03
CA ARG A 128 -29.50 34.92 20.32
C ARG A 128 -29.60 35.92 21.48
N LEU A 129 -28.88 35.69 22.58
CA LEU A 129 -28.88 36.60 23.72
C LEU A 129 -28.33 37.98 23.37
N ARG A 130 -27.32 38.06 22.50
CA ARG A 130 -26.81 39.35 22.01
C ARG A 130 -27.87 40.09 21.20
N LEU A 131 -28.50 39.40 20.22
CA LEU A 131 -29.58 39.97 19.41
C LEU A 131 -30.77 40.40 20.28
N ASP A 132 -31.16 39.58 21.26
CA ASP A 132 -32.25 39.90 22.17
C ASP A 132 -31.95 41.16 22.97
N ARG A 133 -30.71 41.34 23.47
CA ARG A 133 -30.27 42.57 24.15
C ARG A 133 -30.30 43.81 23.26
N GLU A 134 -29.92 43.66 22.00
CA GLU A 134 -29.99 44.75 21.00
C GLU A 134 -31.43 45.11 20.63
N ASN A 135 -32.34 44.12 20.62
CA ASN A 135 -33.76 44.31 20.33
C ASN A 135 -34.58 44.90 21.51
N ILE A 136 -34.01 45.00 22.72
CA ILE A 136 -34.71 45.63 23.84
C ILE A 136 -34.86 47.14 23.56
N PRO A 137 -36.09 47.69 23.57
CA PRO A 137 -36.30 49.12 23.34
C PRO A 137 -35.54 49.98 24.36
N GLU A 138 -34.95 51.08 23.89
CA GLU A 138 -34.13 52.00 24.69
C GLU A 138 -34.84 52.48 25.97
N PHE A 139 -36.14 52.81 25.89
CA PHE A 139 -36.91 53.27 27.05
C PHE A 139 -37.00 52.22 28.18
N VAL A 140 -36.92 50.93 27.84
CA VAL A 140 -36.86 49.83 28.82
C VAL A 140 -35.45 49.74 29.41
N ARG A 141 -34.41 49.87 28.57
CA ARG A 141 -33.00 49.83 29.00
C ARG A 141 -32.64 50.95 29.98
N VAL A 142 -33.18 52.15 29.78
CA VAL A 142 -32.88 53.32 30.63
C VAL A 142 -33.82 53.51 31.82
N LYS A 143 -34.82 52.62 32.00
CA LYS A 143 -35.86 52.75 33.04
C LYS A 143 -35.29 52.93 34.44
N ASP A 144 -34.22 52.21 34.78
CA ASP A 144 -33.64 52.27 36.13
C ASP A 144 -32.78 53.52 36.35
N ASN A 145 -32.20 54.09 35.28
CA ASN A 145 -31.50 55.39 35.33
C ASN A 145 -32.45 56.53 35.72
N LEU A 146 -33.72 56.45 35.31
CA LEU A 146 -34.74 57.44 35.64
C LEU A 146 -35.22 57.35 37.10
N ARG A 147 -35.05 56.21 37.78
CA ARG A 147 -35.49 56.04 39.18
C ARG A 147 -34.56 56.72 40.19
N HIS A 148 -33.33 57.06 39.79
CA HIS A 148 -32.35 57.73 40.64
C HIS A 148 -32.32 59.25 40.48
N ILE A 149 -33.11 59.78 39.55
CA ILE A 149 -33.29 61.22 39.43
C ILE A 149 -34.25 61.64 40.55
N GLN A 150 -33.71 62.24 41.62
CA GLN A 150 -34.53 62.90 42.63
C GLN A 150 -35.32 64.01 41.95
N VAL A 151 -36.63 63.84 41.83
CA VAL A 151 -37.52 64.89 41.36
C VAL A 151 -37.53 65.95 42.48
N ALA A 152 -36.82 67.06 42.29
CA ALA A 152 -36.93 68.21 43.16
C ALA A 152 -38.37 68.74 43.05
N GLY A 153 -39.21 68.32 43.98
CA GLY A 153 -40.61 68.74 44.08
C GLY A 153 -40.68 70.25 44.31
N LYS A 154 -41.55 70.91 43.55
CA LYS A 154 -42.01 72.28 43.80
C LYS A 154 -43.13 72.26 44.83
#